data_AF-A0A371E7T3-F1
#
_entry.id   AF-A0A371E7T3-F1
#
_cell.length_a   1.000
_cell.length_b   1.000
_cell.length_c   1.000
_cell.angle_alpha   90.00
_cell.angle_beta   90.00
_cell.angle_gamma   90.00
#
_symmetry.space_group_name_H-M   'P 1'
#
loop_
_entity.id
_entity.type
_entity.pdbx_description
1 polymer ?
#
loop_
_entity_poly.entity_id
_entity_poly.type
_entity_poly.pdbx_seq_one_letter_code
_entity_poly.pdbx_strand_id
1 'polypeptide(L)'
;MPRTTTVECSGCPPLRALTFDALGLIKVVEARDKQRGVPQVVERWGDPESSKCVMAVSMIHRYSDPLLAVARKNNQIEVLSPVTGDIQATISDANDLDLESKENYIVGLHLFAKQNSELAS
;
A
#
# COMPACT_ATOMS: atom_id res chain seq x y z
N MET A 1 -24.72 -23.58 -19.46
CA MET A 1 -24.40 -23.70 -20.90
C MET A 1 -22.96 -23.25 -21.11
N PRO A 2 -22.07 -24.06 -21.70
CA PRO A 2 -20.71 -23.62 -21.99
C PRO A 2 -20.76 -22.63 -23.16
N ARG A 3 -20.24 -21.42 -22.97
CA ARG A 3 -20.16 -20.42 -24.04
C ARG A 3 -19.02 -20.78 -24.99
N THR A 4 -19.35 -21.14 -26.21
CA THR A 4 -18.44 -21.31 -27.36
C THR A 4 -18.33 -20.00 -28.13
N THR A 5 -17.66 -19.00 -27.56
CA THR A 5 -17.28 -17.81 -28.32
C THR A 5 -15.76 -17.77 -28.44
N THR A 6 -15.25 -18.10 -29.62
CA THR A 6 -13.86 -17.88 -30.07
C THR A 6 -13.62 -16.40 -30.40
N VAL A 7 -14.24 -15.50 -29.64
CA VAL A 7 -13.94 -14.08 -29.72
C VAL A 7 -12.70 -13.89 -28.86
N GLU A 8 -11.56 -13.61 -29.51
CA GLU A 8 -10.41 -13.07 -28.80
C GLU A 8 -10.87 -11.80 -28.10
N CYS A 9 -11.05 -11.89 -26.78
CA CYS A 9 -11.37 -10.74 -25.97
C CYS A 9 -10.11 -9.88 -25.99
N SER A 10 -10.14 -8.77 -26.72
CA SER A 10 -9.03 -7.83 -26.83
C SER A 10 -8.61 -7.36 -25.44
N GLY A 11 -7.58 -8.02 -24.90
CA GLY A 11 -6.89 -7.71 -23.65
C GLY A 11 -7.78 -7.69 -22.40
N CYS A 12 -7.79 -8.77 -21.61
CA CYS A 12 -8.14 -8.60 -20.20
C CYS A 12 -7.24 -7.50 -19.59
N PRO A 13 -7.81 -6.51 -18.86
CA PRO A 13 -7.00 -5.48 -18.25
C PRO A 13 -5.95 -6.13 -17.33
N PRO A 14 -4.73 -5.58 -17.28
CA PRO A 14 -3.67 -6.16 -16.48
C PRO A 14 -4.08 -6.24 -15.00
N LEU A 15 -3.71 -7.34 -14.34
CA LEU A 15 -3.84 -7.45 -12.89
C LEU A 15 -2.66 -6.70 -12.25
N ARG A 16 -2.95 -5.77 -11.35
CA ARG A 16 -1.94 -5.03 -10.59
C ARG A 16 -2.03 -5.37 -9.11
N ALA A 17 -0.88 -5.53 -8.48
CA ALA A 17 -0.75 -5.76 -7.06
C ALA A 17 0.24 -4.75 -6.46
N LEU A 18 -0.12 -4.15 -5.33
CA LEU A 18 0.84 -3.48 -4.47
C LEU A 18 1.59 -4.55 -3.67
N THR A 19 2.90 -4.44 -3.66
CA THR A 19 3.79 -5.31 -2.92
C THR A 19 4.70 -4.46 -2.04
N PHE A 20 5.04 -5.00 -0.87
CA PHE A 20 5.79 -4.32 0.17
C PHE A 20 6.94 -5.23 0.57
N ASP A 21 8.12 -4.67 0.78
CA ASP A 21 9.30 -5.49 1.08
C ASP A 21 10.14 -4.99 2.26
N ALA A 22 11.09 -5.84 2.64
CA ALA A 22 11.99 -5.62 3.77
C ALA A 22 13.01 -4.49 3.54
N LEU A 23 13.14 -3.99 2.31
CA LEU A 23 13.95 -2.81 1.99
C LEU A 23 13.13 -1.52 2.06
N GLY A 24 11.86 -1.59 2.49
CA GLY A 24 11.01 -0.42 2.58
C GLY A 24 10.45 0.03 1.23
N LEU A 25 10.59 -0.74 0.17
CA LEU A 25 10.03 -0.37 -1.12
C LEU A 25 8.56 -0.79 -1.19
N ILE A 26 7.77 0.09 -1.82
CA ILE A 26 6.43 -0.24 -2.30
C ILE A 26 6.54 -0.41 -3.81
N LYS A 27 6.06 -1.51 -4.36
CA LYS A 27 6.15 -1.80 -5.79
C LYS A 27 4.77 -2.15 -6.34
N VAL A 28 4.43 -1.58 -7.49
CA VAL A 28 3.28 -2.04 -8.27
C VAL A 28 3.79 -3.13 -9.23
N VAL A 29 3.32 -4.35 -9.00
CA VAL A 29 3.59 -5.48 -9.88
C VAL A 29 2.41 -5.67 -10.81
N GLU A 30 2.68 -5.75 -12.11
CA GLU A 30 1.69 -5.94 -13.15
C GLU A 30 1.85 -7.31 -13.81
N ALA A 31 0.75 -8.05 -13.91
CA ALA A 31 0.67 -9.30 -14.68
C ALA A 31 -0.26 -9.08 -15.89
N ARG A 32 0.26 -9.36 -17.08
CA ARG A 32 -0.47 -9.31 -18.37
C ARG A 32 -0.71 -10.71 -18.90
N ASP A 33 -1.98 -10.98 -19.22
CA ASP A 33 -2.51 -12.18 -19.88
C ASP A 33 -2.24 -13.53 -19.17
N LYS A 34 -3.17 -14.49 -19.31
CA LYS A 34 -3.12 -15.78 -18.60
C LYS A 34 -2.02 -16.73 -19.11
N GLN A 35 -1.42 -16.44 -20.26
CA GLN A 35 -0.55 -17.42 -20.95
C GLN A 35 0.92 -17.03 -21.11
N ARG A 36 1.36 -15.77 -20.92
CA ARG A 36 2.73 -15.38 -21.34
C ARG A 36 3.50 -14.30 -20.56
N GLY A 37 2.94 -13.60 -19.58
CA GLY A 37 3.67 -12.51 -18.91
C GLY A 37 4.33 -12.93 -17.59
N VAL A 38 5.67 -12.90 -17.51
CA VAL A 38 6.36 -12.80 -16.20
C VAL A 38 5.89 -11.49 -15.55
N PRO A 39 5.36 -11.49 -14.30
CA PRO A 39 4.96 -10.27 -13.64
C PRO A 39 6.10 -9.26 -13.58
N GLN A 40 5.82 -8.01 -13.94
CA GLN A 40 6.83 -6.94 -14.00
C GLN A 40 6.55 -5.88 -12.96
N VAL A 41 7.61 -5.31 -12.38
CA VAL A 41 7.49 -4.10 -11.56
C VAL A 41 7.31 -2.91 -12.50
N VAL A 42 6.13 -2.30 -12.48
CA VAL A 42 5.79 -1.13 -13.32
C VAL A 42 5.96 0.19 -12.59
N GLU A 43 5.90 0.17 -11.25
CA GLU A 43 6.18 1.32 -10.41
C GLU A 43 6.93 0.90 -9.15
N ARG A 44 7.76 1.80 -8.63
CA ARG A 44 8.49 1.65 -7.37
C ARG A 44 8.47 2.97 -6.62
N TRP A 45 8.06 2.93 -5.35
CA TRP A 45 7.97 4.10 -4.47
C TRP A 45 8.86 3.92 -3.25
N GLY A 46 9.44 5.04 -2.81
CA GLY A 46 10.41 5.11 -1.72
C GLY A 46 11.82 4.68 -2.11
N ASP A 47 12.73 4.86 -1.16
CA ASP A 47 14.14 4.47 -1.30
C ASP A 47 14.40 3.14 -0.59
N PRO A 48 15.31 2.30 -1.12
CA PRO A 48 15.68 1.04 -0.49
C PRO A 48 16.50 1.29 0.79
N GLU A 49 15.83 1.18 1.94
CA GLU A 49 16.41 1.38 3.26
C GLU A 49 15.85 0.35 4.26
N SER A 50 16.70 -0.53 4.79
CA SER A 50 16.26 -1.62 5.68
C SER A 50 15.68 -1.13 7.01
N SER A 51 16.06 0.07 7.46
CA SER A 51 15.45 0.73 8.63
C SER A 51 13.98 1.10 8.39
N LYS A 52 13.56 1.24 7.12
CA LYS A 52 12.20 1.53 6.67
C LYS A 52 11.44 0.30 6.16
N CYS A 53 11.88 -0.90 6.55
CA CYS A 53 11.14 -2.14 6.31
C CYS A 53 9.64 -1.95 6.61
N VAL A 54 8.78 -2.38 5.69
CA VAL A 54 7.33 -2.31 5.89
C VAL A 54 6.91 -3.36 6.91
N MET A 55 6.26 -2.92 7.99
CA MET A 55 5.83 -3.79 9.09
C MET A 55 4.34 -4.11 9.01
N ALA A 56 3.51 -3.11 8.70
CA ALA A 56 2.08 -3.27 8.54
C ALA A 56 1.55 -2.27 7.52
N VAL A 57 0.44 -2.62 6.86
CA VAL A 57 -0.22 -1.75 5.88
C VAL A 57 -1.72 -1.75 6.14
N SER A 58 -2.36 -0.62 5.86
CA SER A 58 -3.80 -0.50 5.90
C SER A 58 -4.27 0.38 4.76
N MET A 59 -5.34 -0.03 4.09
CA MET A 59 -5.89 0.71 2.96
C MET A 59 -7.35 1.01 3.24
N ILE A 60 -7.76 2.24 2.96
CA ILE A 60 -9.17 2.60 2.90
C ILE A 60 -9.52 2.90 1.46
N HIS A 61 -10.47 2.13 0.94
CA HIS A 61 -11.04 2.41 -0.36
C HIS A 61 -12.06 3.54 -0.24
N ARG A 62 -11.90 4.56 -1.07
CA ARG A 62 -12.83 5.67 -1.24
C ARG A 62 -13.07 5.88 -2.72
N TYR A 63 -14.26 6.40 -3.06
CA TYR A 63 -14.60 6.71 -4.46
C TYR A 63 -13.64 7.75 -5.06
N SER A 64 -13.23 8.74 -4.26
CA SER A 64 -12.16 9.68 -4.55
C SER A 64 -11.09 9.60 -3.46
N ASP A 65 -9.83 9.78 -3.84
CA ASP A 65 -8.68 9.84 -2.93
C ASP A 65 -8.58 8.62 -1.97
N PRO A 66 -8.37 7.41 -2.51
CA PRO A 66 -8.04 6.27 -1.67
C PRO A 66 -6.75 6.56 -0.88
N LEU A 67 -6.64 6.02 0.33
CA LEU A 67 -5.46 6.21 1.17
C LEU A 67 -4.86 4.86 1.53
N LEU A 68 -3.53 4.81 1.50
CA LEU A 68 -2.72 3.69 1.94
C LEU A 68 -1.81 4.18 3.05
N ALA A 69 -1.98 3.63 4.25
CA ALA A 69 -1.05 3.82 5.35
C ALA A 69 -0.05 2.66 5.39
N VAL A 70 1.20 3.00 5.64
CA VAL A 70 2.33 2.08 5.72
C VAL A 70 3.09 2.37 7.00
N ALA A 71 3.07 1.41 7.92
CA ALA A 71 3.88 1.45 9.12
C ALA A 71 5.26 0.87 8.83
N ARG A 72 6.28 1.62 9.21
CA ARG A 72 7.70 1.35 8.97
C ARG A 72 8.37 0.86 10.24
N LYS A 73 9.45 0.09 10.09
CA LYS A 73 10.25 -0.44 11.21
C LYS A 73 10.89 0.65 12.08
N ASN A 74 11.08 1.85 11.54
CA ASN A 74 11.56 3.02 12.27
C ASN A 74 10.43 3.81 12.99
N ASN A 75 9.28 3.17 13.24
CA ASN A 75 8.11 3.75 13.91
C ASN A 75 7.48 4.97 13.21
N GLN A 76 7.77 5.15 11.92
CA GLN A 76 7.06 6.09 11.07
C GLN A 76 5.85 5.43 10.44
N ILE A 77 4.74 6.16 10.38
CA ILE A 77 3.57 5.81 9.57
C ILE A 77 3.51 6.82 8.42
N GLU A 78 3.62 6.34 7.20
CA GLU A 78 3.43 7.17 6.00
C GLU A 78 2.04 6.91 5.45
N VAL A 79 1.29 7.98 5.16
CA VAL A 79 0.02 7.91 4.43
C VAL A 79 0.28 8.40 3.02
N LEU A 80 0.00 7.57 2.03
CA LEU A 80 0.22 7.87 0.62
C LEU A 80 -1.00 7.58 -0.24
N SER A 81 -1.01 8.19 -1.42
CA SER A 81 -1.92 7.85 -2.51
C SER A 81 -1.53 6.48 -3.08
N PRO A 82 -2.41 5.45 -3.06
CA PRO A 82 -2.16 4.17 -3.72
C PRO A 82 -2.29 4.26 -5.25
N VAL A 83 -2.65 5.43 -5.79
CA VAL A 83 -2.74 5.68 -7.24
C VAL A 83 -1.43 6.25 -7.78
N THR A 84 -0.81 7.17 -7.05
CA THR A 84 0.37 7.92 -7.51
C THR A 84 1.65 7.60 -6.74
N GLY A 85 1.55 7.06 -5.52
CA GLY A 85 2.68 6.88 -4.61
C GLY A 85 3.04 8.11 -3.78
N ASP A 86 2.35 9.23 -4.00
CA ASP A 86 2.66 10.50 -3.32
C ASP A 86 2.35 10.41 -1.82
N ILE A 87 3.31 10.83 -1.00
CA ILE A 87 3.14 10.93 0.46
C ILE A 87 2.25 12.13 0.76
N GLN A 88 1.13 11.88 1.43
CA GLN A 88 0.17 12.90 1.87
C GLN A 88 0.38 13.33 3.31
N ALA A 89 0.86 12.42 4.16
CA ALA A 89 1.19 12.72 5.55
C ALA A 89 2.22 11.73 6.10
N THR A 90 2.98 12.19 7.10
CA THR A 90 3.86 11.34 7.90
C THR A 90 3.53 11.54 9.37
N ILE A 91 3.31 10.44 10.08
CA ILE A 91 3.08 10.41 11.51
C ILE A 91 4.29 9.71 12.13
N SER A 92 5.06 10.44 12.92
CA SER A 92 6.17 9.89 13.69
C SER A 92 5.76 9.80 15.14
N ASP A 93 6.18 8.74 15.82
CA ASP A 93 6.05 8.69 17.27
C ASP A 93 6.91 9.81 17.89
N ALA A 94 6.27 10.73 18.62
CA ALA A 94 6.94 11.83 19.30
C ALA A 94 7.49 11.41 20.68
N ASN A 95 7.15 10.21 21.16
CA ASN A 95 7.67 9.67 22.40
C ASN A 95 9.02 8.98 22.17
N ASP A 96 10.03 9.81 21.91
CA ASP A 96 11.47 9.47 22.01
C ASP A 96 11.91 9.13 23.46
N LEU A 97 10.96 8.78 24.35
CA LEU A 97 11.21 8.52 25.77
C LEU A 97 11.28 7.02 26.10
N ASP A 98 10.93 6.14 25.16
CA ASP A 98 10.98 4.67 25.33
C ASP A 98 12.10 4.00 24.50
N LEU A 99 13.19 4.76 24.33
CA LEU A 99 14.37 4.58 23.45
C LEU A 99 15.10 3.21 23.48
N GLU A 100 14.68 2.21 24.25
CA GLU A 100 15.48 0.99 24.46
C GLU A 100 14.78 -0.36 24.28
N SER A 101 13.50 -0.41 23.92
CA SER A 101 12.91 -1.71 23.55
C SER A 101 13.08 -1.96 22.04
N LYS A 102 14.06 -2.81 21.69
CA LYS A 102 14.29 -3.37 20.33
C LYS A 102 13.06 -4.04 19.69
N GLU A 103 11.91 -4.03 20.36
CA GLU A 103 10.69 -4.73 20.03
C GLU A 103 9.47 -3.80 19.92
N ASN A 104 9.62 -2.47 20.10
CA ASN A 104 8.52 -1.52 20.01
C ASN A 104 8.23 -1.14 18.56
N TYR A 105 8.04 -2.14 17.70
CA TYR A 105 7.66 -1.95 16.30
C TYR A 105 6.15 -1.99 16.17
N ILE A 106 5.62 -1.19 15.25
CA ILE A 106 4.21 -1.26 14.87
C ILE A 106 3.93 -2.63 14.22
N VAL A 107 3.20 -3.50 14.91
CA VAL A 107 2.82 -4.84 14.41
C VAL A 107 1.41 -4.90 13.83
N GLY A 108 0.65 -3.81 13.92
CA GLY A 108 -0.72 -3.72 13.41
C GLY A 108 -1.07 -2.30 13.03
N LEU A 109 -1.85 -2.13 11.96
CA LEU A 109 -2.25 -0.83 11.43
C LEU A 109 -3.67 -0.91 10.89
N HIS A 110 -4.52 0.02 11.29
CA HIS A 110 -5.86 0.18 10.74
C HIS A 110 -6.17 1.65 10.50
N LEU A 111 -6.50 2.00 9.26
CA LEU A 111 -7.04 3.30 8.92
C LEU A 111 -8.54 3.33 9.22
N PHE A 112 -8.93 4.16 10.18
CA PHE A 112 -10.35 4.45 10.39
C PHE A 112 -10.88 5.34 9.27
N ALA A 113 -12.10 5.04 8.81
CA ALA A 113 -12.84 5.98 7.99
C ALA A 113 -13.06 7.27 8.77
N LYS A 114 -12.88 8.43 8.12
CA LYS A 114 -13.29 9.70 8.70
C LYS A 114 -14.80 9.60 8.93
N GLN A 115 -15.26 9.70 10.18
CA GLN A 115 -16.66 10.00 10.41
C GLN A 115 -16.91 11.38 9.83
N ASN A 116 -17.90 11.50 8.95
CA ASN A 116 -18.46 12.81 8.60
C ASN A 116 -19.16 13.33 9.86
N SER A 117 -18.39 13.86 10.80
CA SER A 117 -18.93 14.62 11.93
C SER A 117 -19.34 16.00 11.41
N GLU A 118 -20.39 16.01 10.60
CA GLU A 118 -21.30 17.14 10.50
C GLU A 118 -22.64 16.62 11.01
N LEU A 119 -23.21 17.31 11.99
CA LEU A 119 -24.45 16.99 12.73
C LEU A 119 -24.28 16.17 14.03
N ALA A 120 -23.42 16.63 14.93
CA ALA A 120 -23.82 16.69 16.35
C ALA A 120 -23.91 18.19 16.70
N SER A 121 -25.16 18.62 16.90
CA SER A 121 -25.72 19.96 17.08
C SER A 121 -24.84 21.05 17.66
#